data_AF-A0A9X2MY13-F1
#
_entry.id   AF-A0A9X2MY13-F1
#
_cell.length_a   1.000
_cell.length_b   1.000
_cell.length_c   1.000
_cell.angle_alpha   90.00
_cell.angle_beta   90.00
_cell.angle_gamma   90.00
#
_symmetry.space_group_name_H-M   'P 1'
#
loop_
_entity.id
_entity.type
_entity.pdbx_description
1 polymer ?
#
loop_
_entity_poly.entity_id
_entity_poly.type
_entity_poly.pdbx_seq_one_letter_code
_entity_poly.pdbx_strand_id
1 'polypeptide(L)'
;MKTKNLWLGIWMALMLAAGSIAIGPEKASACSCAMNPSVNEAKLNSDAVFKGTVTSRDQPLKWFQRSSADPVTWTFQVDEVWKGKVAPEIAVTSAESGASCGYEFQVGQPYVVYAYKNGDSLDVSLCSRTVPVSAAGQDLAELGSGSVPPRPGAVAESGSGFPWWWIMAGIAAALASIWLFRRKVRGRSF
;
A
#
# COMPACT_ATOMS: atom_id res chain seq x y z
N MET A 1 -28.18 -63.74 -21.32
CA MET A 1 -28.17 -62.30 -21.68
C MET A 1 -27.91 -61.37 -20.51
N LYS A 2 -28.61 -61.47 -19.35
CA LYS A 2 -28.48 -60.53 -18.21
C LYS A 2 -27.05 -60.17 -17.74
N THR A 3 -26.08 -61.09 -17.86
CA THR A 3 -24.70 -60.90 -17.34
C THR A 3 -23.88 -59.82 -18.04
N LYS A 4 -24.05 -59.61 -19.36
CA LYS A 4 -23.25 -58.63 -20.11
C LYS A 4 -23.53 -57.18 -19.67
N ASN A 5 -24.80 -56.85 -19.45
CA ASN A 5 -25.23 -55.52 -19.03
C ASN A 5 -24.77 -55.19 -17.60
N LEU A 6 -24.70 -56.21 -16.72
CA LEU A 6 -24.19 -56.06 -15.35
C LEU A 6 -22.71 -55.67 -15.34
N TRP A 7 -21.89 -56.33 -16.19
CA TRP A 7 -20.47 -55.98 -16.35
C TRP A 7 -20.28 -54.60 -16.96
N LEU A 8 -21.12 -54.20 -17.92
CA LEU A 8 -21.06 -52.86 -18.52
C LEU A 8 -21.32 -51.75 -17.49
N GLY A 9 -22.31 -51.95 -16.60
CA GLY A 9 -22.59 -51.03 -15.49
C GLY A 9 -21.46 -50.94 -14.46
N ILE A 10 -20.82 -52.07 -14.12
CA ILE A 10 -19.66 -52.11 -13.22
C ILE A 10 -18.48 -51.32 -13.83
N TRP A 11 -18.19 -51.50 -15.12
CA TRP A 11 -17.15 -50.74 -15.82
C TRP A 11 -17.46 -49.24 -15.88
N MET A 12 -18.71 -48.86 -16.12
CA MET A 12 -19.12 -47.45 -16.16
C MET A 12 -19.00 -46.79 -14.78
N ALA A 13 -19.37 -47.50 -13.71
CA ALA A 13 -19.18 -47.04 -12.33
C ALA A 13 -17.69 -46.92 -11.95
N LEU A 14 -16.85 -47.86 -12.38
CA LEU A 14 -15.39 -47.80 -12.20
C LEU A 14 -14.75 -46.60 -12.91
N MET A 15 -15.19 -46.29 -14.14
CA MET A 15 -14.72 -45.10 -14.87
C MET A 15 -15.12 -43.79 -14.18
N LEU A 16 -16.37 -43.70 -13.69
CA LEU A 16 -16.85 -42.54 -12.92
C LEU A 16 -16.12 -42.37 -11.58
N ALA A 17 -15.89 -43.46 -10.85
CA ALA A 17 -15.12 -43.45 -9.60
C ALA A 17 -13.65 -43.05 -9.84
N ALA A 18 -13.01 -43.60 -10.87
CA ALA A 18 -11.62 -43.25 -11.23
C ALA A 18 -11.49 -41.78 -11.65
N GLY A 19 -12.43 -41.26 -12.44
CA GLY A 19 -12.46 -39.85 -12.83
C GLY A 19 -12.62 -38.88 -11.65
N SER A 20 -13.33 -39.31 -10.60
CA SER A 20 -13.54 -38.50 -9.38
C SER A 20 -12.26 -38.31 -8.55
N ILE A 21 -11.27 -39.20 -8.69
CA ILE A 21 -9.99 -39.15 -7.95
C ILE A 21 -9.01 -38.13 -8.56
N ALA A 22 -9.26 -37.67 -9.79
CA ALA A 22 -8.40 -36.69 -10.47
C ALA A 22 -8.51 -35.26 -9.91
N ILE A 23 -9.52 -34.97 -9.08
CA ILE A 23 -9.66 -33.68 -8.38
C ILE A 23 -8.77 -33.69 -7.14
N GLY A 24 -7.47 -33.50 -7.35
CA GLY A 24 -6.53 -33.26 -6.25
C GLY A 24 -6.89 -31.97 -5.50
N PRO A 25 -6.67 -31.89 -4.18
CA PRO A 25 -6.94 -30.67 -3.42
C PRO A 25 -6.07 -29.53 -3.94
N GLU A 26 -6.68 -28.37 -4.15
CA GLU A 26 -5.93 -27.14 -4.45
C GLU A 26 -4.96 -26.83 -3.30
N LYS A 27 -3.83 -26.21 -3.63
CA LYS A 27 -2.72 -26.02 -2.68
C LYS A 27 -3.14 -25.10 -1.53
N ALA A 28 -3.52 -25.68 -0.41
CA ALA A 28 -3.68 -24.98 0.86
C ALA A 28 -2.33 -24.38 1.29
N SER A 29 -2.08 -23.13 0.91
CA SER A 29 -0.86 -22.40 1.26
C SER A 29 -0.95 -21.93 2.72
N ALA A 30 -0.70 -22.86 3.64
CA ALA A 30 -0.48 -22.51 5.04
C ALA A 30 0.67 -21.50 5.12
N CYS A 31 0.41 -20.36 5.76
CA CYS A 31 1.33 -19.22 5.83
C CYS A 31 2.52 -19.51 6.74
N SER A 32 3.45 -20.32 6.25
CA SER A 32 4.72 -20.63 6.90
C SER A 32 5.67 -19.44 6.80
N CYS A 33 5.34 -18.35 7.49
CA CYS A 33 6.21 -17.18 7.66
C CYS A 33 7.58 -17.67 8.17
N ALA A 34 8.62 -17.60 7.34
CA ALA A 34 9.87 -18.34 7.55
C ALA A 34 10.62 -17.97 8.84
N MET A 35 10.36 -16.75 9.33
CA MET A 35 10.71 -16.25 10.65
C MET A 35 9.63 -15.23 11.04
N ASN A 36 9.35 -15.03 12.32
CA ASN A 36 8.69 -13.79 12.75
C ASN A 36 9.80 -12.74 12.94
N PRO A 37 9.93 -11.73 12.06
CA PRO A 37 11.09 -10.84 12.06
C PRO A 37 11.15 -10.00 13.34
N SER A 38 12.34 -9.58 13.74
CA SER A 38 12.50 -8.62 14.83
C SER A 38 11.85 -7.26 14.50
N VAL A 39 11.58 -6.41 15.49
CA VAL A 39 10.99 -5.06 15.27
C VAL A 39 11.85 -4.26 14.29
N ASN A 40 13.17 -4.29 14.50
CA ASN A 40 14.15 -3.60 13.66
C ASN A 40 14.23 -4.19 12.24
N GLU A 41 14.17 -5.51 12.08
CA GLU A 41 14.15 -6.20 10.79
C GLU A 41 12.85 -5.92 10.01
N ALA A 42 11.69 -6.00 10.66
CA ALA A 42 10.40 -5.63 10.09
C ALA A 42 10.39 -4.17 9.65
N LYS A 43 10.94 -3.26 10.47
CA LYS A 43 11.12 -1.84 10.13
C LYS A 43 12.09 -1.63 8.96
N LEU A 44 13.14 -2.43 8.83
CA LEU A 44 14.05 -2.35 7.69
C LEU A 44 13.37 -2.83 6.39
N ASN A 45 12.61 -3.92 6.46
CA ASN A 45 11.98 -4.57 5.30
C ASN A 45 10.64 -3.93 4.85
N SER A 46 10.00 -3.10 5.67
CA SER A 46 8.75 -2.38 5.33
C SER A 46 9.02 -1.02 4.68
N ASP A 47 8.19 -0.55 3.77
CA ASP A 47 8.27 0.80 3.19
C ASP A 47 7.65 1.86 4.10
N ALA A 48 6.58 1.49 4.82
CA ALA A 48 5.89 2.31 5.80
C ALA A 48 5.75 1.57 7.14
N VAL A 49 5.97 2.28 8.24
CA VAL A 49 5.72 1.78 9.60
C VAL A 49 5.03 2.88 10.39
N PHE A 50 3.81 2.63 10.84
CA PHE A 50 2.96 3.62 11.50
C PHE A 50 2.01 2.97 12.52
N LYS A 51 1.47 3.79 13.42
CA LYS A 51 0.35 3.45 14.30
C LYS A 51 -0.88 4.22 13.83
N GLY A 52 -2.01 3.53 13.73
CA GLY A 52 -3.27 4.14 13.37
C GLY A 52 -4.47 3.27 13.73
N THR A 53 -5.64 3.89 13.73
CA THR A 53 -6.93 3.26 14.00
C THR A 53 -7.68 3.02 12.68
N VAL A 54 -8.19 1.80 12.49
CA VAL A 54 -8.93 1.42 11.28
C VAL A 54 -10.26 2.18 11.20
N THR A 55 -10.53 2.89 10.11
CA THR A 55 -11.76 3.67 9.88
C THR A 55 -12.72 3.02 8.89
N SER A 56 -12.24 2.33 7.85
CA SER A 56 -13.08 1.61 6.88
C SER A 56 -12.52 0.24 6.48
N ARG A 57 -13.41 -0.60 5.93
CA ARG A 57 -13.10 -1.87 5.26
C ARG A 57 -13.85 -1.90 3.94
N ASP A 58 -13.13 -1.76 2.85
CA ASP A 58 -13.67 -1.68 1.49
C ASP A 58 -13.23 -2.90 0.68
N GLN A 59 -14.19 -3.52 -0.02
CA GLN A 59 -14.00 -4.78 -0.74
C GLN A 59 -14.61 -4.68 -2.15
N PRO A 60 -13.94 -5.15 -3.22
CA PRO A 60 -14.52 -5.17 -4.55
C PRO A 60 -15.82 -5.97 -4.61
N LEU A 61 -16.86 -5.40 -5.25
CA LEU A 61 -18.18 -6.05 -5.38
C LEU A 61 -18.16 -7.17 -6.45
N LYS A 62 -17.52 -8.29 -6.12
CA LYS A 62 -17.61 -9.53 -6.90
C LYS A 62 -18.84 -10.34 -6.47
N TRP A 63 -19.70 -10.68 -7.43
CA TRP A 63 -21.02 -11.26 -7.18
C TRP A 63 -21.17 -12.74 -7.60
N PHE A 64 -20.27 -13.28 -8.44
CA PHE A 64 -20.25 -14.72 -8.82
C PHE A 64 -19.02 -15.49 -8.32
N GLN A 65 -17.93 -14.78 -7.99
CA GLN A 65 -16.66 -15.38 -7.56
C GLN A 65 -16.01 -14.49 -6.49
N ARG A 66 -16.12 -14.89 -5.23
CA ARG A 66 -15.25 -14.42 -4.15
C ARG A 66 -14.15 -15.44 -3.89
N SER A 67 -13.00 -14.97 -3.43
CA SER A 67 -11.87 -15.77 -2.98
C SER A 67 -11.32 -15.21 -1.68
N SER A 68 -10.81 -16.07 -0.80
CA SER A 68 -10.04 -15.64 0.39
C SER A 68 -8.77 -14.84 0.03
N ALA A 69 -8.31 -14.96 -1.22
CA ALA A 69 -7.21 -14.18 -1.80
C ALA A 69 -7.67 -12.86 -2.46
N ASP A 70 -8.95 -12.49 -2.39
CA ASP A 70 -9.41 -11.20 -2.93
C ASP A 70 -8.85 -10.03 -2.11
N PRO A 71 -8.41 -8.93 -2.76
CA PRO A 71 -7.90 -7.76 -2.05
C PRO A 71 -9.02 -7.01 -1.33
N VAL A 72 -8.81 -6.77 -0.05
CA VAL A 72 -9.60 -5.89 0.82
C VAL A 72 -8.74 -4.70 1.19
N THR A 73 -9.27 -3.50 0.97
CA THR A 73 -8.65 -2.24 1.35
C THR A 73 -9.13 -1.83 2.73
N TRP A 74 -8.19 -1.39 3.56
CA TRP A 74 -8.44 -0.97 4.93
C TRP A 74 -7.91 0.45 5.09
N THR A 75 -8.78 1.39 5.47
CA THR A 75 -8.40 2.79 5.69
C THR A 75 -8.03 3.01 7.15
N PHE A 76 -6.98 3.77 7.41
CA PHE A 76 -6.46 4.07 8.74
C PHE A 76 -6.41 5.58 8.96
N GLN A 77 -6.94 6.03 10.10
CA GLN A 77 -6.57 7.31 10.71
C GLN A 77 -5.23 7.10 11.42
N VAL A 78 -4.19 7.80 10.97
CA VAL A 78 -2.80 7.63 11.45
C VAL A 78 -2.51 8.59 12.61
N ASP A 79 -1.94 8.04 13.67
CA ASP A 79 -1.57 8.76 14.90
C ASP A 79 -0.07 9.10 14.93
N GLU A 80 0.78 8.16 14.51
CA GLU A 80 2.23 8.20 14.70
C GLU A 80 2.98 7.40 13.62
N VAL A 81 4.13 7.88 13.16
CA VAL A 81 4.88 7.36 12.00
C VAL A 81 6.36 7.17 12.34
N TRP A 82 6.86 5.94 12.13
CA TRP A 82 8.26 5.56 12.39
C TRP A 82 9.07 5.28 11.10
N LYS A 83 8.41 5.09 9.96
CA LYS A 83 9.04 4.98 8.63
C LYS A 83 8.04 5.31 7.52
N GLY A 84 8.56 5.83 6.39
CA GLY A 84 7.80 6.07 5.17
C GLY A 84 7.16 7.46 5.10
N LYS A 85 6.59 7.78 3.93
CA LYS A 85 5.77 8.99 3.73
C LYS A 85 4.30 8.64 3.95
N VAL A 86 3.88 8.65 5.21
CA VAL A 86 2.52 8.26 5.62
C VAL A 86 1.66 9.52 5.79
N ALA A 87 0.47 9.51 5.18
CA ALA A 87 -0.53 10.57 5.31
C ALA A 87 -1.42 10.36 6.55
N PRO A 88 -2.13 11.40 7.04
CA PRO A 88 -3.01 11.28 8.21
C PRO A 88 -4.17 10.30 8.01
N GLU A 89 -4.62 10.15 6.77
CA GLU A 89 -5.51 9.06 6.34
C GLU A 89 -4.74 8.27 5.29
N ILE A 90 -4.67 6.94 5.43
CA ILE A 90 -3.96 6.07 4.50
C ILE A 90 -4.70 4.75 4.29
N ALA A 91 -4.71 4.28 3.04
CA ALA A 91 -5.24 2.97 2.67
C ALA A 91 -4.11 1.94 2.59
N VAL A 92 -4.34 0.75 3.15
CA VAL A 92 -3.50 -0.44 2.95
C VAL A 92 -4.34 -1.62 2.47
N THR A 93 -3.76 -2.47 1.62
CA THR A 93 -4.43 -3.65 1.06
C THR A 93 -3.98 -4.91 1.79
N SER A 94 -4.88 -5.88 1.95
CA SER A 94 -4.54 -7.25 2.31
C SER A 94 -5.50 -8.24 1.66
N ALA A 95 -5.18 -9.53 1.65
CA ALA A 95 -6.15 -10.56 1.22
C ALA A 95 -7.32 -10.67 2.21
N GLU A 96 -8.51 -11.09 1.75
CA GLU A 96 -9.74 -11.16 2.57
C GLU A 96 -9.59 -12.04 3.82
N SER A 97 -8.73 -13.07 3.80
CA SER A 97 -8.48 -13.90 5.00
C SER A 97 -7.03 -14.37 5.16
N GLY A 98 -6.65 -14.66 6.41
CA GLY A 98 -5.42 -15.35 6.79
C GLY A 98 -5.25 -16.72 6.12
N ALA A 99 -6.32 -17.35 5.64
CA ALA A 99 -6.25 -18.55 4.78
C ALA A 99 -5.55 -18.30 3.41
N SER A 100 -5.33 -17.04 3.04
CA SER A 100 -4.51 -16.60 1.91
C SER A 100 -3.45 -15.58 2.34
N CYS A 101 -2.99 -15.71 3.59
CA CYS A 101 -2.01 -14.84 4.26
C CYS A 101 -2.42 -13.37 4.36
N GLY A 102 -3.73 -13.09 4.29
CA GLY A 102 -4.30 -11.78 4.59
C GLY A 102 -4.22 -11.43 6.08
N TYR A 103 -4.33 -10.14 6.37
CA TYR A 103 -4.41 -9.59 7.72
C TYR A 103 -5.83 -9.10 8.00
N GLU A 104 -6.53 -9.80 8.89
CA GLU A 104 -7.93 -9.53 9.23
C GLU A 104 -8.02 -8.44 10.31
N PHE A 105 -7.98 -7.18 9.88
CA PHE A 105 -8.13 -6.01 10.76
C PHE A 105 -9.56 -5.86 11.32
N GLN A 106 -9.69 -5.10 12.41
CA GLN A 106 -10.97 -4.74 13.03
C GLN A 106 -11.19 -3.23 12.98
N VAL A 107 -12.33 -2.81 12.41
CA VAL A 107 -12.72 -1.39 12.35
C VAL A 107 -12.86 -0.83 13.77
N GLY A 108 -12.30 0.36 14.01
CA GLY A 108 -12.25 1.01 15.32
C GLY A 108 -11.14 0.51 16.24
N GLN A 109 -10.30 -0.45 15.83
CA GLN A 109 -9.14 -0.88 16.62
C GLN A 109 -7.83 -0.23 16.15
N PRO A 110 -6.92 0.13 17.08
CA PRO A 110 -5.59 0.66 16.77
C PRO A 110 -4.55 -0.45 16.57
N TYR A 111 -3.72 -0.32 15.53
CA TYR A 111 -2.65 -1.26 15.18
C TYR A 111 -1.31 -0.54 15.01
N VAL A 112 -0.20 -1.24 15.28
CA VAL A 112 1.12 -0.94 14.72
C VAL A 112 1.23 -1.71 13.41
N VAL A 113 1.28 -0.98 12.30
CA VAL A 113 1.23 -1.48 10.94
C VAL A 113 2.61 -1.39 10.29
N TYR A 114 3.04 -2.53 9.73
CA TYR A 114 4.23 -2.68 8.91
C TYR A 114 3.75 -3.02 7.49
N ALA A 115 3.94 -2.09 6.55
CA ALA A 115 3.46 -2.21 5.18
C ALA A 115 4.59 -2.08 4.16
N TYR A 116 4.56 -2.93 3.13
CA TYR A 116 5.47 -2.89 1.99
C TYR A 116 4.76 -2.30 0.77
N LYS A 117 5.50 -1.70 -0.16
CA LYS A 117 4.92 -1.09 -1.37
C LYS A 117 4.70 -2.13 -2.46
N ASN A 118 3.50 -2.16 -3.04
CA ASN A 118 3.13 -3.02 -4.17
C ASN A 118 2.54 -2.18 -5.30
N GLY A 119 3.28 -1.97 -6.39
CA GLY A 119 2.87 -1.04 -7.44
C GLY A 119 2.77 0.38 -6.90
N ASP A 120 1.55 0.87 -6.65
CA ASP A 120 1.28 2.13 -5.94
C ASP A 120 0.44 1.98 -4.66
N SER A 121 0.03 0.76 -4.30
CA SER A 121 -0.56 0.49 -2.98
C SER A 121 0.53 0.24 -1.92
N LEU A 122 0.12 0.36 -0.66
CA LEU A 122 0.79 -0.26 0.47
C LEU A 122 0.03 -1.54 0.82
N ASP A 123 0.76 -2.64 0.99
CA ASP A 123 0.20 -3.96 1.25
C ASP A 123 0.69 -4.49 2.60
N VAL A 124 -0.15 -5.29 3.26
CA VAL A 124 0.12 -5.95 4.54
C VAL A 124 -0.28 -7.42 4.43
N SER A 125 0.48 -8.30 5.11
CA SER A 125 0.23 -9.73 5.19
C SER A 125 0.21 -10.21 6.64
N LEU A 126 -0.26 -11.44 6.87
CA LEU A 126 -0.12 -12.16 8.14
C LEU A 126 1.34 -12.27 8.60
N CYS A 127 2.30 -12.29 7.67
CA CYS A 127 3.74 -12.37 7.96
C CYS A 127 4.42 -11.00 8.20
N SER A 128 3.70 -9.88 8.07
CA SER A 128 4.32 -8.54 8.07
C SER A 128 4.74 -8.02 9.45
N ARG A 129 4.55 -8.77 10.54
CA ARG A 129 4.71 -8.32 11.95
C ARG A 129 3.70 -7.26 12.44
N THR A 130 2.70 -6.91 11.63
CA THR A 130 1.59 -6.03 12.04
C THR A 130 0.83 -6.60 13.25
N VAL A 131 0.58 -5.78 14.27
CA VAL A 131 -0.03 -6.21 15.55
C VAL A 131 -1.00 -5.15 16.10
N PRO A 132 -2.07 -5.55 16.80
CA PRO A 132 -2.92 -4.60 17.53
C PRO A 132 -2.10 -3.93 18.65
N VAL A 133 -2.37 -2.65 18.94
CA VAL A 133 -1.60 -1.86 19.93
C VAL A 133 -1.63 -2.50 21.33
N SER A 134 -2.68 -3.24 21.67
CA SER A 134 -2.80 -4.03 22.91
C SER A 134 -1.77 -5.16 23.03
N ALA A 135 -1.19 -5.65 21.93
CA ALA A 135 -0.12 -6.63 21.90
C ALA A 135 1.26 -6.04 21.53
N ALA A 136 1.30 -4.80 21.00
CA ALA A 136 2.49 -4.15 20.46
C ALA A 136 3.51 -3.65 21.51
N GLY A 137 3.55 -4.23 22.71
CA GLY A 137 4.39 -3.75 23.82
C GLY A 137 5.89 -3.79 23.52
N GLN A 138 6.37 -4.85 22.83
CA GLN A 138 7.75 -4.92 22.34
C GLN A 138 8.00 -3.87 21.25
N ASP A 139 7.11 -3.81 20.26
CA ASP A 139 7.22 -2.94 19.09
C ASP A 139 7.29 -1.46 19.50
N LEU A 140 6.40 -1.00 20.38
CA LEU A 140 6.43 0.38 20.87
C LEU A 140 7.70 0.70 21.68
N ALA A 141 8.25 -0.27 22.41
CA ALA A 141 9.49 -0.10 23.16
C ALA A 141 10.74 -0.03 22.26
N GLU A 142 10.81 -0.85 21.19
CA GLU A 142 11.92 -0.85 20.22
C GLU A 142 11.79 0.25 19.14
N LEU A 143 10.57 0.66 18.76
CA LEU A 143 10.33 1.73 17.78
C LEU A 143 10.57 3.12 18.37
N GLY A 144 10.34 3.30 19.68
CA GLY A 144 10.45 4.58 20.38
C GLY A 144 9.40 5.60 19.94
N SER A 145 9.68 6.89 20.12
CA SER A 145 8.82 7.97 19.64
C SER A 145 8.88 8.12 18.13
N GLY A 146 7.71 8.14 17.48
CA GLY A 146 7.56 8.46 16.06
C GLY A 146 7.30 9.94 15.81
N SER A 147 6.93 10.24 14.56
CA SER A 147 6.51 11.57 14.10
C SER A 147 5.01 11.63 13.84
N VAL A 148 4.40 12.81 13.97
CA VAL A 148 2.98 13.02 13.62
C VAL A 148 2.86 13.14 12.09
N PRO A 149 1.87 12.50 11.44
CA PRO A 149 1.70 12.59 9.99
C PRO A 149 1.39 14.03 9.52
N PRO A 150 1.75 14.41 8.27
CA PRO A 150 1.59 15.79 7.80
C PRO A 150 0.11 16.16 7.67
N ARG A 151 -0.36 17.18 8.42
CA ARG A 151 -1.78 17.57 8.46
C ARG A 151 -2.38 17.76 7.06
N PRO A 152 -3.67 17.43 6.83
CA PRO A 152 -4.35 17.79 5.59
C PRO A 152 -4.32 19.33 5.44
N GLY A 153 -3.88 19.82 4.29
CA GLY A 153 -3.67 21.25 4.06
C GLY A 153 -2.34 21.82 4.56
N ALA A 154 -1.47 21.03 5.21
CA ALA A 154 -0.06 21.40 5.41
C ALA A 154 0.71 21.22 4.08
N VAL A 155 0.43 22.12 3.13
CA VAL A 155 1.21 22.23 1.90
C VAL A 155 2.66 22.52 2.31
N ALA A 156 3.58 21.65 1.94
CA ALA A 156 5.00 21.95 2.09
C ALA A 156 5.33 23.07 1.10
N GLU A 157 5.36 24.32 1.58
CA GLU A 157 5.91 25.48 0.86
C GLU A 157 7.43 25.35 0.72
N SER A 158 7.85 24.30 0.02
CA SER A 158 9.18 24.20 -0.55
C SER A 158 9.37 25.40 -1.47
N GLY A 159 10.33 26.26 -1.14
CA GLY A 159 10.57 27.55 -1.79
C GLY A 159 11.14 27.45 -3.21
N SER A 160 10.59 26.59 -4.07
CA SER A 160 10.85 26.52 -5.51
C SER A 160 10.03 27.54 -6.30
N GLY A 161 9.68 28.67 -5.68
CA GLY A 161 9.30 29.87 -6.39
C GLY A 161 10.42 30.25 -7.35
N PHE A 162 10.15 30.14 -8.65
CA PHE A 162 11.06 30.55 -9.72
C PHE A 162 11.62 31.94 -9.40
N PRO A 163 12.91 32.24 -9.62
CA PRO A 163 13.51 33.50 -9.15
C PRO A 163 12.94 34.71 -9.92
N TRP A 164 11.86 35.30 -9.44
CA TRP A 164 11.24 36.49 -10.09
C TRP A 164 12.22 37.67 -10.14
N TRP A 165 13.23 37.70 -9.27
CA TRP A 165 14.35 38.66 -9.35
C TRP A 165 15.19 38.51 -10.63
N TRP A 166 15.29 37.33 -11.25
CA TRP A 166 15.89 37.16 -12.58
C TRP A 166 15.03 37.77 -13.69
N ILE A 167 13.71 37.61 -13.61
CA ILE A 167 12.76 38.22 -14.56
C ILE A 167 12.86 39.75 -14.46
N MET A 168 12.83 40.30 -13.24
CA MET A 168 12.95 41.75 -13.01
C MET A 168 14.32 42.30 -13.45
N ALA A 169 15.43 41.57 -13.21
CA ALA A 169 16.76 41.94 -13.69
C ALA A 169 16.83 41.95 -15.23
N GLY A 170 16.23 40.96 -15.90
CA GLY A 170 16.14 40.90 -17.36
C GLY A 170 15.35 42.07 -17.95
N ILE A 171 14.20 42.41 -17.37
CA ILE A 171 13.38 43.57 -17.77
C ILE A 171 14.16 44.88 -17.57
N ALA A 172 14.83 45.06 -16.43
CA ALA A 172 15.64 46.25 -16.16
C ALA A 172 16.79 46.41 -17.17
N ALA A 173 17.51 45.32 -17.49
CA ALA A 173 18.57 45.31 -18.49
C ALA A 173 18.05 45.62 -19.91
N ALA A 174 16.89 45.08 -20.29
CA ALA A 174 16.25 45.38 -21.57
C ALA A 174 15.84 46.86 -21.68
N LEU A 175 15.20 47.42 -20.64
CA LEU A 175 14.80 48.83 -20.61
C LEU A 175 16.01 49.78 -20.63
N ALA A 176 17.07 49.47 -19.89
CA ALA A 176 18.33 50.22 -19.94
C ALA A 176 18.96 50.17 -21.36
N SER A 177 18.96 49.01 -22.00
CA SER A 177 19.47 48.83 -23.36
C SER A 177 18.68 49.64 -24.39
N ILE A 178 17.34 49.62 -24.30
CA ILE A 178 16.44 50.41 -25.15
C ILE A 178 16.66 51.92 -24.92
N TRP A 179 16.83 52.35 -23.66
CA TRP A 179 17.08 53.76 -23.33
C TRP A 179 18.42 54.25 -23.88
N LEU A 180 19.50 53.48 -23.68
CA LEU A 180 20.82 53.77 -24.24
C LEU A 180 20.81 53.79 -25.78
N PHE A 181 20.10 52.86 -26.42
CA PHE A 181 19.94 52.84 -27.88
C PHE A 181 19.20 54.08 -28.38
N ARG A 182 18.05 54.44 -27.79
CA ARG A 182 17.29 55.65 -28.16
C ARG A 182 18.08 56.94 -27.92
N ARG A 183 18.91 56.99 -26.87
CA ARG A 183 19.85 58.10 -26.62
C ARG A 183 20.95 58.17 -27.68
N LYS A 184 21.53 57.04 -28.08
CA LYS A 184 22.59 56.97 -29.11
C LYS A 184 22.07 57.28 -30.53
N VAL A 185 20.81 56.97 -30.83
CA VAL A 185 20.16 57.37 -32.10
C VAL A 185 19.89 58.88 -32.11
N ARG A 186 19.33 59.47 -31.04
CA ARG A 186 19.13 60.93 -30.96
C ARG A 186 20.43 61.75 -30.99
N GLY A 187 21.55 61.18 -30.54
CA GLY A 187 22.87 61.82 -30.58
C GLY A 187 23.60 61.76 -31.93
N ARG A 188 22.93 61.34 -33.01
CA ARG A 188 23.50 61.24 -34.38
C ARG A 188 22.68 62.02 -35.43
N SER A 189 21.97 63.05 -34.99
CA SER A 189 21.08 63.86 -35.84
C SER A 189 21.48 65.34 -35.83
N PHE A 190 22.76 65.59 -36.10
CA PHE A 190 23.35 66.87 -36.51
C PHE A 190 24.69 66.58 -37.21
#